data_AF-A0A101JZ53-F1
#
_entry.id   AF-A0A101JZ53-F1
#
_cell.length_a   1.000
_cell.length_b   1.000
_cell.length_c   1.000
_cell.angle_alpha   90.00
_cell.angle_beta   90.00
_cell.angle_gamma   90.00
#
_symmetry.space_group_name_H-M   'P 1'
#
loop_
_entity.id
_entity.type
_entity.pdbx_description
1 polymer ?
#
loop_
_entity_poly.entity_id
_entity_poly.type
_entity_poly.pdbx_seq_one_letter_code
_entity_poly.pdbx_strand_id
1 'polypeptide(L)' 'MVTLLLVVSMLATVATALWLAFEGNAVMALPLTIVFAGLLRTMVRRSRRLGITPAEIAGRPSEPNRD' A
#
# COMPACT_ATOMS: atom_id res chain seq x y z
N MET A 1 -8.45 0.84 -11.03
CA MET A 1 -7.31 0.39 -11.85
C MET A 1 -5.99 0.34 -11.09
N VAL A 2 -5.44 1.46 -10.60
CA VAL A 2 -4.11 1.48 -9.93
C VAL A 2 -4.01 0.55 -8.70
N THR A 3 -5.08 0.37 -7.93
CA THR A 3 -5.08 -0.53 -6.76
C THR A 3 -4.93 -1.99 -7.17
N LEU A 4 -5.59 -2.43 -8.25
CA LEU A 4 -5.45 -3.78 -8.79
C LEU A 4 -4.02 -4.04 -9.24
N LEU A 5 -3.44 -3.09 -9.99
CA LEU A 5 -2.05 -3.18 -10.45
C LEU A 5 -1.05 -3.26 -9.29
N LEU A 6 -1.27 -2.52 -8.20
CA LEU A 6 -0.46 -2.60 -6.99
C LEU A 6 -0.55 -3.97 -6.32
N VAL A 7 -1.75 -4.56 -6.23
CA VAL A 7 -1.91 -5.89 -5.63
C VAL A 7 -1.24 -6.95 -6.50
N VAL A 8 -1.41 -6.89 -7.81
CA VAL A 8 -0.78 -7.82 -8.76
C VAL A 8 0.75 -7.71 -8.70
N SER A 9 1.30 -6.51 -8.70
CA SER A 9 2.76 -6.33 -8.61
C SER A 9 3.32 -6.83 -7.28
N MET A 10 2.58 -6.65 -6.19
CA MET A 10 2.95 -7.13 -4.87
C MET A 10 2.96 -8.67 -4.79
N LEU A 11 1.95 -9.33 -5.36
CA LEU A 11 1.91 -10.79 -5.47
C LEU A 11 3.05 -11.34 -6.35
N ALA A 12 3.28 -10.74 -7.51
CA ALA A 12 4.37 -11.13 -8.40
C ALA A 12 5.73 -10.99 -7.71
N THR A 13 5.98 -9.89 -7.02
CA THR A 13 7.24 -9.64 -6.29
C THR A 13 7.50 -10.69 -5.22
N VAL A 14 6.47 -11.07 -4.45
CA VAL A 14 6.60 -12.11 -3.40
C VAL A 14 6.83 -13.48 -4.01
N ALA A 15 6.09 -13.84 -5.07
CA ALA A 15 6.26 -15.11 -5.75
C ALA A 15 7.69 -15.28 -6.29
N THR A 16 8.23 -14.24 -6.94
CA THR A 16 9.62 -14.26 -7.45
C THR A 16 10.64 -14.32 -6.33
N ALA A 17 10.42 -13.60 -5.21
CA ALA A 17 11.32 -13.64 -4.06
C ALA A 17 11.37 -15.03 -3.40
N LEU A 18 10.21 -15.67 -3.25
CA LEU A 18 10.11 -17.04 -2.72
C LEU A 18 10.78 -18.04 -3.67
N TRP A 19 10.56 -17.90 -4.98
CA TRP A 19 11.21 -18.73 -6.00
C TRP A 19 12.73 -18.69 -5.87
N LEU A 20 13.31 -17.48 -5.84
CA LEU A 20 14.76 -17.29 -5.70
C LEU A 20 15.33 -17.83 -4.38
N ALA A 21 14.55 -17.74 -3.30
CA ALA A 21 14.93 -18.29 -2.01
C ALA A 21 14.97 -19.84 -2.04
N PHE A 22 14.03 -20.49 -2.72
CA PHE A 22 14.01 -21.95 -2.87
C PHE A 22 15.09 -22.47 -3.83
N GLU A 23 15.51 -21.68 -4.81
CA GLU A 23 16.59 -22.02 -5.75
C GLU A 23 18.00 -21.91 -5.15
N GLY A 24 18.12 -21.69 -3.84
CA GLY A 24 19.41 -21.50 -3.16
C GLY A 24 20.07 -20.15 -3.46
N ASN A 25 19.35 -19.24 -4.12
CA ASN A 25 19.83 -17.92 -4.53
C ASN A 25 19.18 -16.80 -3.71
N ALA A 26 19.11 -16.99 -2.40
CA ALA A 26 18.46 -16.07 -1.47
C ALA A 26 19.06 -14.64 -1.51
N VAL A 27 20.32 -14.49 -1.91
CA VAL A 27 20.98 -13.18 -2.08
C VAL A 27 20.28 -12.34 -3.15
N MET A 28 19.83 -12.95 -4.25
CA MET A 28 19.06 -12.26 -5.29
C MET A 28 17.62 -11.92 -4.85
N ALA A 29 17.11 -12.51 -3.76
CA ALA A 29 15.82 -12.14 -3.19
C ALA A 29 15.88 -10.83 -2.38
N LEU A 30 17.07 -10.42 -1.90
CA LEU A 30 17.26 -9.15 -1.16
C LEU A 30 16.72 -7.93 -1.90
N PRO A 31 17.09 -7.64 -3.17
CA PRO A 31 16.55 -6.48 -3.89
C PRO A 31 15.01 -6.54 -4.04
N LEU A 32 14.43 -7.73 -4.22
CA LEU A 32 12.97 -7.90 -4.31
C LEU A 32 12.27 -7.57 -2.99
N THR A 33 12.87 -7.91 -1.84
CA THR A 33 12.30 -7.53 -0.54
C THR A 33 12.29 -6.02 -0.32
N ILE A 34 13.30 -5.29 -0.82
CA ILE A 34 13.33 -3.82 -0.78
C ILE A 34 12.19 -3.23 -1.63
N VAL A 35 11.99 -3.74 -2.85
CA VAL A 35 10.89 -3.33 -3.73
C VAL A 35 9.54 -3.61 -3.06
N PHE A 36 9.37 -4.80 -2.48
CA PHE A 36 8.16 -5.17 -1.75
C PHE A 36 7.88 -4.23 -0.57
N ALA A 37 8.89 -3.88 0.22
CA ALA A 37 8.75 -2.92 1.31
C ALA A 37 8.32 -1.53 0.82
N GLY A 38 8.85 -1.06 -0.32
CA GLY A 38 8.44 0.19 -0.97
C GLY A 38 6.99 0.18 -1.44
N LEU A 39 6.55 -0.93 -2.04
CA LEU A 39 5.15 -1.14 -2.44
C LEU A 39 4.22 -1.15 -1.22
N LEU A 40 4.61 -1.86 -0.16
CA LEU A 40 3.86 -1.96 1.09
C LEU A 40 3.70 -0.58 1.76
N ARG A 41 4.78 0.21 1.81
CA ARG A 41 4.74 1.61 2.27
C ARG A 41 3.78 2.46 1.45
N THR A 42 3.80 2.31 0.12
CA THR A 42 2.91 3.04 -0.79
C THR A 42 1.45 2.67 -0.56
N MET A 43 1.18 1.37 -0.36
CA MET A 43 -0.15 0.87 -0.05
C MET A 43 -0.66 1.43 1.28
N VAL A 44 0.14 1.34 2.35
CA VAL A 44 -0.23 1.87 3.68
C VAL A 44 -0.50 3.37 3.62
N ARG A 45 0.36 4.13 2.93
CA ARG A 45 0.17 5.59 2.77
C ARG A 45 -1.11 5.91 2.01
N ARG A 46 -1.47 5.09 1.02
CA ARG A 46 -2.70 5.24 0.26
C ARG A 46 -3.93 4.89 1.08
N SER A 47 -3.91 3.78 1.83
CA SER A 47 -5.01 3.38 2.72
C SER A 47 -5.28 4.44 3.80
N ARG A 48 -4.23 5.05 4.37
CA ARG A 48 -4.39 6.17 5.33
C ARG A 48 -5.06 7.40 4.72
N ARG A 49 -4.86 7.68 3.42
CA ARG A 49 -5.56 8.77 2.72
C ARG A 49 -7.00 8.42 2.37
N LEU A 50 -7.31 7.14 2.18
CA LEU A 50 -8.66 6.67 1.90
C LEU A 50 -9.55 6.65 3.16
N GLY A 51 -8.96 6.58 4.37
CA GLY A 51 -9.68 6.69 5.64
C GLY A 51 -10.09 8.10 6.05
N ILE A 52 -9.64 9.14 5.33
CA ILE A 52 -10.13 10.51 5.46
C ILE A 52 -10.85 10.84 4.16
N THR A 53 -12.10 10.43 4.04
CA THR A 53 -12.98 10.89 2.97
C THR A 53 -13.25 12.38 3.19
N PRO A 54 -12.87 13.30 2.26
CA PRO A 54 -13.14 14.73 2.39
C PRO A 54 -14.64 15.04 2.57
N ALA A 55 -15.50 14.14 2.10
CA ALA A 55 -16.94 14.20 2.29
C ALA A 55 -17.38 14.10 3.75
N GLU A 56 -16.60 13.44 4.61
CA GLU A 56 -16.92 13.27 6.03
C GLU A 56 -16.56 14.51 6.87
N ILE A 57 -15.58 15.30 6.41
CA ILE A 57 -15.23 16.59 7.02
C ILE A 57 -16.17 17.70 6.55
N ALA A 58 -16.66 17.64 5.31
CA ALA A 58 -17.59 18.64 4.76
C ALA A 58 -19.03 18.53 5.32
N GLY A 59 -19.36 17.44 6.01
CA GLY A 59 -20.70 17.15 6.51
C GLY A 59 -21.00 17.63 7.93
N ARG A 60 -20.08 18.31 8.62
CA ARG A 60 -20.38 18.92 9.93
C ARG A 60 -20.75 20.39 9.71
N PRO A 61 -22.05 20.75 9.72
CA PRO A 61 -22.42 22.16 9.81
C PRO A 61 -21.83 22.65 11.13
N SER A 62 -21.00 23.69 11.09
CA SER A 62 -20.72 24.47 12.28
C SER A 62 -22.06 25.02 12.75
N GLU A 63 -22.61 24.47 13.83
CA GLU A 63 -23.79 25.02 14.48
C GLU A 63 -23.51 26.51 14.76
N PRO A 64 -24.39 27.44 14.34
CA PRO A 64 -24.22 28.83 14.68
C PRO A 64 -24.41 28.97 16.19
N ASN A 65 -23.31 29.25 16.89
CA ASN A 65 -23.29 29.63 18.29
C ASN A 65 -24.18 30.87 18.47
N ARG A 66 -25.45 30.64 18.85
CA ARG A 66 -26.34 31.65 19.37
C ARG A 66 -26.17 31.67 20.87
N ASP A 67 -25.31 32.56 21.34
CA ASP A 67 -25.32 33.12 22.70
C ASP A 67 -24.68 34.51 22.63
#